data_AF-A0A7G2K0I1-F1
#
_entry.id   AF-A0A7G2K0I1-F1
#
_cell.length_a   1.000
_cell.length_b   1.000
_cell.length_c   1.000
_cell.angle_alpha   90.00
_cell.angle_beta   90.00
_cell.angle_gamma   90.00
#
_symmetry.space_group_name_H-M   'P 1'
#
loop_
_entity.id
_entity.type
_entity.pdbx_description
1 polymer ?
#
loop_
_entity_poly.entity_id
_entity_poly.type
_entity_poly.pdbx_seq_one_letter_code
_entity_poly.pdbx_strand_id
1 'polypeptide(L)'
;MLMENGIVKAYDSVEKIWNSPIFAPWKGESEQSSVLALPVHLHNPPYKMTALSLGEQALWIHQVPSNVGERVRVCIYSSDVSITLQKPEKTSIRNILRGQVTQIEIQDARVDLAVLVEGHKIWASISKWAQN
;
A
#
# COMPACT_ATOMS: atom_id res chain seq x y z
N MET A 1 9.30 16.54 5.79
CA MET A 1 10.48 16.66 6.67
C MET A 1 10.33 15.68 7.81
N LEU A 2 11.31 14.78 7.99
CA LEU A 2 11.44 13.93 9.16
C LEU A 2 12.43 14.60 10.13
N MET A 3 12.03 14.80 11.37
CA MET A 3 12.84 15.44 12.40
C MET A 3 12.83 14.59 13.67
N GLU A 4 14.01 14.44 14.27
CA GLU A 4 14.21 13.70 15.51
C GLU A 4 15.15 14.50 16.41
N ASN A 5 14.75 14.76 17.65
CA ASN A 5 15.56 15.52 18.62
C ASN A 5 16.05 16.88 18.09
N GLY A 6 15.20 17.57 17.31
CA GLY A 6 15.53 18.85 16.70
C GLY A 6 16.46 18.79 15.49
N ILE A 7 16.81 17.58 15.00
CA ILE A 7 17.68 17.38 13.84
C ILE A 7 16.86 16.85 12.67
N VAL A 8 17.01 17.46 11.49
CA VAL A 8 16.39 16.98 10.24
C VAL A 8 17.11 15.71 9.77
N LYS A 9 16.37 14.59 9.72
CA LYS A 9 16.87 13.28 9.26
C LYS A 9 16.62 13.04 7.77
N ALA A 10 15.52 13.57 7.23
CA ALA A 10 15.17 13.45 5.81
C ALA A 10 14.20 14.57 5.37
N TYR A 11 14.23 14.92 4.08
CA TYR A 11 13.33 15.90 3.49
C TYR A 11 12.93 15.48 2.07
N ASP A 12 11.70 15.01 1.90
CA ASP A 12 11.05 14.67 0.63
C ASP A 12 9.53 14.54 0.86
N SER A 13 8.79 14.04 -0.15
CA SER A 13 7.37 13.71 -0.05
C SER A 13 7.09 12.64 1.02
N VAL A 14 5.87 12.63 1.55
CA VAL A 14 5.46 11.69 2.60
C VAL A 14 5.60 10.25 2.11
N GLU A 15 5.21 9.97 0.87
CA GLU A 15 5.26 8.63 0.26
C GLU A 15 6.70 8.13 0.19
N LYS A 16 7.63 9.00 -0.24
CA LYS A 16 9.03 8.63 -0.34
C LYS A 16 9.66 8.40 1.03
N ILE A 17 9.44 9.30 2.00
CA ILE A 17 9.97 9.12 3.36
C ILE A 17 9.36 7.86 3.99
N TRP A 18 8.04 7.68 3.93
CA TRP A 18 7.33 6.56 4.56
C TRP A 18 7.75 5.19 4.01
N ASN A 19 7.97 5.10 2.70
CA ASN A 19 8.36 3.86 2.03
C ASN A 19 9.87 3.60 2.06
N SER A 20 10.66 4.55 2.57
CA SER A 20 12.12 4.43 2.67
C SER A 20 12.56 3.68 3.93
N PRO A 21 13.75 3.05 3.90
CA PRO A 21 14.33 2.41 5.09
C PRO A 21 14.60 3.39 6.24
N ILE A 22 14.82 4.69 5.93
CA ILE A 22 15.14 5.68 6.97
C ILE A 22 13.98 5.85 7.96
N PHE A 23 12.73 5.60 7.54
CA PHE A 23 11.57 5.74 8.42
C PHE A 23 11.27 4.46 9.22
N ALA A 24 11.97 3.36 8.98
CA ALA A 24 11.74 2.08 9.65
C ALA A 24 11.71 2.17 11.20
N PRO A 25 12.59 2.94 11.88
CA PRO A 25 12.54 3.08 13.34
C PRO A 25 11.24 3.71 13.88
N TRP A 26 10.49 4.42 13.04
CA TRP A 26 9.24 5.09 13.41
C TRP A 26 7.99 4.29 13.00
N LYS A 27 8.16 3.16 12.30
CA LYS A 27 7.07 2.21 12.10
C LYS A 27 6.96 1.36 13.36
N GLY A 28 5.77 1.26 13.94
CA GLY A 28 5.55 0.36 15.07
C GLY A 28 5.94 -1.07 14.68
N GLU A 29 6.47 -1.85 15.62
CA GLU A 29 6.89 -3.24 15.38
C GLU A 29 5.76 -4.08 14.75
N SER A 30 4.50 -3.72 14.99
CA SER A 30 3.33 -4.38 14.42
C SER A 30 2.76 -3.76 13.13
N GLU A 31 3.25 -2.60 12.66
CA GLU A 31 2.54 -1.76 11.69
C GLU A 31 3.37 -1.46 10.43
N GLN A 32 3.60 -2.48 9.59
CA GLN A 32 3.99 -2.21 8.20
C GLN A 32 2.80 -1.64 7.43
N SER A 33 3.09 -0.62 6.63
CA SER A 33 2.11 0.04 5.77
C SER A 33 2.79 0.66 4.56
N SER A 34 1.97 0.87 3.53
CA SER A 34 2.38 1.47 2.26
C SER A 34 1.56 2.73 2.05
N VAL A 35 2.24 3.86 1.82
CA VAL A 35 1.58 5.12 1.51
C VAL A 35 1.82 5.44 0.05
N LEU A 36 0.74 5.56 -0.72
CA LEU A 36 0.77 5.92 -2.13
C LEU A 36 0.04 7.25 -2.32
N ALA A 37 0.52 8.06 -3.25
CA ALA A 37 -0.25 9.18 -3.80
C ALA A 37 -0.57 8.80 -5.24
N LEU A 38 -1.84 8.68 -5.61
CA LEU A 38 -2.25 8.23 -6.94
C LEU A 38 -3.29 9.20 -7.52
N PRO A 39 -3.25 9.50 -8.83
CA PRO A 39 -4.23 10.39 -9.44
C PRO A 39 -5.59 9.71 -9.54
N VAL A 40 -6.66 10.47 -9.30
CA VAL A 40 -8.03 10.02 -9.56
C VAL A 40 -8.17 9.73 -11.05
N HIS A 41 -8.56 8.50 -11.38
CA HIS A 41 -8.87 8.09 -12.74
C HIS A 41 -10.32 8.44 -13.10
N LEU A 42 -11.26 7.95 -12.29
CA LEU A 42 -12.68 8.19 -12.46
C LEU A 42 -13.44 7.96 -11.15
N HIS A 43 -14.67 8.47 -11.09
CA HIS A 43 -15.63 8.12 -10.05
C HIS A 43 -16.67 7.15 -10.59
N ASN A 44 -17.20 6.32 -9.70
CA ASN A 44 -18.34 5.45 -9.96
C ASN A 44 -19.50 5.84 -9.02
N PRO A 45 -20.32 6.84 -9.41
CA PRO A 45 -21.34 7.42 -8.54
C PRO A 45 -22.41 6.45 -8.02
N PRO A 46 -22.91 5.48 -8.81
CA PRO A 46 -23.89 4.49 -8.32
C PRO A 46 -23.43 3.74 -7.07
N TYR A 47 -22.13 3.46 -6.96
CA TYR A 47 -21.55 2.71 -5.83
C TYR A 47 -20.77 3.57 -4.84
N LYS A 48 -20.72 4.90 -5.04
CA LYS A 48 -19.91 5.83 -4.25
C LYS A 48 -18.46 5.37 -4.15
N MET A 49 -17.86 5.06 -5.30
CA MET A 49 -16.46 4.61 -5.40
C MET A 49 -15.62 5.56 -6.25
N THR A 50 -14.31 5.55 -6.04
CA THR A 50 -13.31 6.26 -6.85
C THR A 50 -12.20 5.29 -7.24
N ALA A 51 -11.88 5.26 -8.53
CA ALA A 51 -10.71 4.54 -9.04
C ALA A 51 -9.52 5.49 -9.06
N LEU A 52 -8.42 5.07 -8.45
CA LEU A 52 -7.12 5.74 -8.56
C LEU A 52 -6.28 5.00 -9.60
N SER A 53 -5.58 5.75 -10.45
CA SER A 53 -4.71 5.17 -11.49
C SER A 53 -3.47 4.58 -10.86
N LEU A 54 -3.18 3.30 -11.14
CA LEU A 54 -1.99 2.60 -10.69
C LEU A 54 -1.42 1.83 -11.89
N GLY A 55 -0.64 2.51 -12.74
CA GLY A 55 -0.20 1.95 -14.03
C GLY A 55 -1.40 1.52 -14.88
N GLU A 56 -1.37 0.29 -15.37
CA GLU A 56 -2.47 -0.34 -16.12
C GLU A 56 -3.56 -0.93 -15.20
N GLN A 57 -3.39 -0.83 -13.89
CA GLN A 57 -4.32 -1.31 -12.87
C GLN A 57 -5.02 -0.12 -12.19
N ALA A 58 -6.11 -0.41 -11.49
CA ALA A 58 -6.86 0.59 -10.73
C ALA A 58 -6.95 0.18 -9.26
N LEU A 59 -6.70 1.13 -8.37
CA LEU A 59 -6.98 0.98 -6.95
C LEU A 59 -8.32 1.66 -6.63
N TRP A 60 -9.31 0.86 -6.26
CA TRP A 60 -10.65 1.31 -5.90
C TRP A 60 -10.76 1.63 -4.42
N ILE A 61 -11.19 2.85 -4.13
CA ILE A 61 -11.47 3.35 -2.77
C ILE A 61 -12.90 3.88 -2.68
N HIS A 62 -13.39 4.11 -1.45
CA HIS A 62 -14.63 4.86 -1.26
C HIS A 62 -14.50 6.26 -1.87
N GLN A 63 -15.62 6.81 -2.33
CA GLN A 63 -15.62 8.09 -3.01
C GLN A 63 -15.05 9.20 -2.11
N VAL A 64 -14.14 9.98 -2.70
CA VAL A 64 -13.52 11.15 -2.09
C VAL A 64 -13.91 12.41 -2.87
N PRO A 65 -13.96 13.58 -2.21
CA PRO A 65 -14.25 14.86 -2.87
C PRO A 65 -12.99 15.40 -3.56
N SER A 66 -12.53 14.71 -4.60
CA SER A 66 -11.37 15.11 -5.42
C SER A 66 -11.71 14.98 -6.89
N ASN A 67 -11.17 15.86 -7.73
CA ASN A 67 -11.42 15.85 -9.17
C ASN A 67 -10.55 14.81 -9.89
N VAL A 68 -10.97 14.38 -11.08
CA VAL A 68 -10.14 13.54 -11.97
C VAL A 68 -8.79 14.23 -12.22
N GLY A 69 -7.71 13.45 -12.12
CA GLY A 69 -6.32 13.93 -12.22
C GLY A 69 -5.71 14.42 -10.90
N GLU A 70 -6.52 14.82 -9.90
CA GLU A 70 -5.99 15.18 -8.58
C GLU A 70 -5.40 13.97 -7.87
N ARG A 71 -4.32 14.17 -7.12
CA ARG A 71 -3.66 13.09 -6.40
C ARG A 71 -4.30 12.88 -5.04
N VAL A 72 -4.73 11.66 -4.78
CA VAL A 72 -5.25 11.21 -3.51
C VAL A 72 -4.21 10.34 -2.82
N ARG A 73 -3.97 10.60 -1.53
CA ARG A 73 -3.10 9.76 -0.71
C ARG A 73 -3.91 8.64 -0.07
N VAL A 74 -3.36 7.44 -0.15
CA VAL A 74 -3.93 6.23 0.45
C VAL A 74 -2.88 5.56 1.33
N CYS A 75 -3.31 5.08 2.49
CA CYS A 75 -2.52 4.20 3.34
C CYS A 75 -3.09 2.80 3.22
N ILE A 76 -2.23 1.83 2.92
CA ILE A 76 -2.57 0.42 2.85
C ILE A 76 -1.82 -0.27 3.99
N TYR A 77 -2.57 -0.72 4.99
CA TYR A 77 -2.00 -1.53 6.07
C TYR A 77 -1.67 -2.92 5.55
N SER A 78 -0.49 -3.40 5.90
CA SER A 78 -0.01 -4.73 5.49
C SER A 78 -0.93 -5.87 5.97
N SER A 79 -1.60 -5.70 7.11
CA SER A 79 -2.60 -6.64 7.64
C SER A 79 -3.85 -6.78 6.78
N ASP A 80 -4.16 -5.78 5.95
CA ASP A 80 -5.36 -5.74 5.10
C ASP A 80 -5.07 -6.25 3.67
N VAL A 81 -3.85 -6.75 3.42
CA VAL A 81 -3.43 -7.26 2.12
C VAL A 81 -3.28 -8.77 2.18
N SER A 82 -4.18 -9.48 1.50
CA SER A 82 -4.06 -10.93 1.26
C SER A 82 -3.24 -11.20 -0.01
N ILE A 83 -2.44 -12.26 0.01
CA ILE A 83 -1.63 -12.70 -1.14
C ILE A 83 -2.10 -14.07 -1.61
N THR A 84 -2.17 -14.25 -2.92
CA THR A 84 -2.51 -15.53 -3.57
C THR A 84 -1.67 -15.67 -4.85
N LEU A 85 -1.26 -16.90 -5.19
CA LEU A 85 -0.52 -17.17 -6.43
C LEU A 85 -1.44 -17.20 -7.66
N GLN A 86 -2.71 -17.53 -7.45
CA GLN A 86 -3.73 -17.55 -8.50
C GLN A 86 -4.67 -16.38 -8.30
N LYS A 87 -5.23 -15.85 -9.40
CA LYS A 87 -6.21 -14.77 -9.31
C LYS A 87 -7.42 -15.25 -8.47
N PRO A 88 -7.75 -14.59 -7.35
CA PRO A 88 -8.87 -15.02 -6.53
C PRO A 88 -10.18 -14.74 -7.27
N GLU A 89 -11.10 -15.69 -7.17
CA GLU A 89 -12.45 -15.60 -7.72
C GLU A 89 -13.47 -15.73 -6.60
N LYS A 90 -14.72 -15.31 -6.85
CA LYS A 90 -15.85 -15.43 -5.90
C LYS A 90 -15.55 -14.77 -4.54
N THR A 91 -14.94 -13.59 -4.57
CA THR A 91 -14.60 -12.80 -3.39
C THR A 91 -15.27 -11.43 -3.44
N SER A 92 -15.52 -10.83 -2.27
CA SER A 92 -15.96 -9.43 -2.14
C SER A 92 -14.79 -8.44 -2.17
N ILE A 93 -13.54 -8.91 -2.21
CA ILE A 93 -12.34 -8.08 -2.30
C ILE A 93 -12.34 -7.35 -3.65
N ARG A 94 -12.48 -6.02 -3.60
CA ARG A 94 -12.56 -5.16 -4.79
C ARG A 94 -11.22 -4.97 -5.49
N ASN A 95 -10.16 -4.85 -4.70
CA ASN A 95 -8.81 -4.58 -5.20
C ASN A 95 -8.07 -5.91 -5.37
N ILE A 96 -8.06 -6.41 -6.61
CA ILE A 96 -7.27 -7.58 -6.99
C ILE A 96 -6.13 -7.08 -7.87
N LEU A 97 -4.99 -6.80 -7.22
CA LEU A 97 -3.81 -6.25 -7.87
C LEU A 97 -2.82 -7.36 -8.21
N ARG A 98 -2.26 -7.32 -9.41
CA ARG A 98 -1.16 -8.18 -9.84
C ARG A 98 0.16 -7.51 -9.51
N GLY A 99 1.09 -8.28 -8.97
CA GLY A 99 2.43 -7.80 -8.66
C GLY A 99 3.41 -8.94 -8.47
N GLN A 100 4.65 -8.57 -8.21
CA GLN A 100 5.75 -9.50 -7.98
C GLN A 100 6.30 -9.33 -6.56
N VAL A 101 6.45 -10.43 -5.83
CA VAL A 101 7.16 -10.39 -4.54
C VAL A 101 8.62 -10.04 -4.80
N THR A 102 9.11 -8.98 -4.14
CA THR A 102 10.48 -8.45 -4.28
C THR A 102 11.30 -8.60 -3.01
N GLN A 103 10.64 -8.75 -1.85
CA GLN A 103 11.29 -8.93 -0.56
C GLN A 103 10.41 -9.75 0.37
N ILE A 104 11.05 -10.55 1.22
CA ILE A 104 10.41 -11.34 2.28
C ILE A 104 11.17 -11.09 3.57
N GLU A 105 10.47 -10.65 4.61
CA GLU A 105 10.99 -10.40 5.95
C GLU A 105 10.29 -11.31 6.95
N ILE A 106 11.03 -12.25 7.54
CA ILE A 106 10.50 -13.18 8.53
C ILE A 106 10.63 -12.54 9.91
N GLN A 107 9.50 -12.30 10.57
CA GLN A 107 9.42 -11.80 11.94
C GLN A 107 9.10 -12.96 12.89
N ASP A 108 8.97 -12.69 14.20
CA ASP A 108 8.68 -13.75 15.17
C ASP A 108 7.26 -14.34 15.00
N ALA A 109 6.23 -13.51 14.85
CA ALA A 109 4.84 -13.97 14.73
C ALA A 109 4.26 -13.93 13.30
N ARG A 110 4.98 -13.34 12.34
CA ARG A 110 4.46 -13.08 10.98
C ARG A 110 5.56 -13.08 9.93
N VAL A 111 5.14 -12.99 8.67
CA VAL A 111 6.01 -12.79 7.52
C VAL A 111 5.51 -11.56 6.76
N ASP A 112 6.40 -10.59 6.58
CA ASP A 112 6.13 -9.37 5.83
C ASP A 112 6.66 -9.50 4.40
N LEU A 113 5.83 -9.21 3.43
CA LEU A 113 6.07 -9.42 2.00
C LEU A 113 5.98 -8.08 1.28
N ALA A 114 7.05 -7.66 0.60
CA ALA A 114 7.03 -6.50 -0.28
C ALA A 114 6.65 -6.94 -1.70
N VAL A 115 5.52 -6.46 -2.20
CA VAL A 115 5.01 -6.74 -3.54
C VAL A 115 5.16 -5.48 -4.41
N LEU A 116 5.84 -5.61 -5.54
CA LEU A 116 5.92 -4.57 -6.56
C LEU A 116 4.70 -4.65 -7.46
N VAL A 117 3.89 -3.59 -7.46
CA VAL A 117 2.69 -3.43 -8.28
C VAL A 117 2.84 -2.15 -9.08
N GLU A 118 3.04 -2.25 -10.40
CA GLU A 118 3.08 -1.09 -11.31
C GLU A 118 4.06 0.00 -10.82
N GLY A 119 5.27 -0.42 -10.42
CA GLY A 119 6.31 0.48 -9.89
C GLY A 119 6.13 0.93 -8.43
N HIS A 120 5.06 0.53 -7.75
CA HIS A 120 4.80 0.86 -6.35
C HIS A 120 5.02 -0.35 -5.45
N LYS A 121 5.69 -0.13 -4.31
CA LYS A 121 5.87 -1.16 -3.29
C LYS A 121 4.65 -1.18 -2.37
N ILE A 122 3.99 -2.34 -2.29
CA ILE A 122 2.88 -2.60 -1.36
C ILE A 122 3.29 -3.74 -0.43
N TRP A 123 3.23 -3.49 0.87
CA TRP A 123 3.47 -4.47 1.92
C TRP A 123 2.22 -5.31 2.19
N ALA A 124 2.44 -6.59 2.46
CA ALA A 124 1.47 -7.51 3.02
C ALA A 124 2.07 -8.24 4.23
N SER A 125 1.27 -8.53 5.22
CA SER A 125 1.67 -9.29 6.40
C SER A 125 0.82 -10.54 6.50
N ILE A 126 1.45 -11.70 6.47
CA ILE A 126 0.79 -12.99 6.64
C ILE A 126 1.25 -13.65 7.94
N SER A 127 0.41 -14.51 8.52
CA SER A 127 0.85 -15.36 9.63
C SER A 127 1.88 -16.38 9.14
N LYS A 128 2.76 -16.84 10.03
CA LYS A 128 3.67 -17.96 9.71
C LYS A 128 2.93 -19.22 9.27
N TRP A 129 1.69 -19.41 9.75
CA TRP A 129 0.81 -20.49 9.30
C TRP A 129 0.52 -20.44 7.79
N ALA A 130 0.30 -19.24 7.25
CA ALA A 130 -0.01 -19.04 5.84
C ALA A 130 1.22 -19.02 4.91
N GLN A 131 2.43 -19.21 5.46
CA GLN A 131 3.68 -19.27 4.68
C GLN A 131 3.86 -20.62 3.97
N ASN A 132 3.25 -21.69 4.48
CA ASN A 132 3.47 -23.06 4.04
C ASN A 132 2.58 -23.48 2.85
#